data_AF-A0AAE1KCJ3-F1
#
_entry.id   AF-A0AAE1KCJ3-F1
#
_cell.length_a   1.000
_cell.length_b   1.000
_cell.length_c   1.000
_cell.angle_alpha   90.00
_cell.angle_beta   90.00
_cell.angle_gamma   90.00
#
_symmetry.space_group_name_H-M   'P 1'
#
loop_
_entity.id
_entity.type
_entity.pdbx_description
1 polymer ?
#
loop_
_entity_poly.entity_id
_entity_poly.type
_entity_poly.pdbx_seq_one_letter_code
_entity_poly.pdbx_strand_id
1 'polypeptide(L)'
;MRPILTSAEACSNKRLQVNSRIDVVWDGGNVTESRVVLTPRPGDHGVPLLCKAFSPPLPGTVLHHQLSLAVHFVPVARLTADGEESQVQVREGGSVTFTCRVKANPTAYKRHLVP
;
A
#
# COMPACT_ATOMS: atom_id res chain seq x y z
N MET A 1 -32.02 -9.20 27.57
CA MET A 1 -30.68 -9.81 27.41
C MET A 1 -29.98 -9.07 26.26
N ARG A 2 -28.85 -8.41 26.51
CA ARG A 2 -28.11 -7.62 25.51
C ARG A 2 -26.92 -8.46 25.01
N PRO A 3 -26.85 -8.87 23.73
CA PRO A 3 -25.65 -9.48 23.21
C PRO A 3 -24.62 -8.36 22.98
N ILE A 4 -23.60 -8.32 23.83
CA ILE A 4 -22.44 -7.45 23.69
C ILE A 4 -21.58 -8.05 22.58
N LEU A 5 -21.77 -7.61 21.34
CA LEU A 5 -20.82 -7.84 20.25
C LEU A 5 -19.70 -6.82 20.40
N THR A 6 -18.78 -7.06 21.34
CA THR A 6 -17.47 -6.39 21.33
C THR A 6 -16.63 -7.03 20.23
N SER A 7 -16.95 -6.72 18.96
CA SER A 7 -16.07 -7.04 17.84
C SER A 7 -14.86 -6.12 17.92
N ALA A 8 -13.74 -6.60 18.47
CA ALA A 8 -12.51 -5.84 18.37
C ALA A 8 -12.04 -5.93 16.91
N GLU A 9 -12.35 -4.89 16.15
CA GLU A 9 -11.86 -4.68 14.79
C GLU A 9 -10.50 -3.99 14.88
N ALA A 10 -9.48 -4.56 14.24
CA ALA A 10 -8.18 -3.91 14.14
C ALA A 10 -7.65 -4.06 12.72
N CYS A 11 -7.43 -2.92 12.07
CA CYS A 11 -6.73 -2.86 10.80
C CYS A 11 -5.22 -2.70 11.03
N SER A 12 -4.42 -3.55 10.41
CA SER A 12 -2.97 -3.60 10.60
C SER A 12 -2.24 -3.93 9.30
N ASN A 13 -1.02 -3.40 9.18
CA ASN A 13 -0.04 -3.82 8.20
C ASN A 13 1.37 -3.63 8.79
N LYS A 14 2.24 -4.64 8.68
CA LYS A 14 3.60 -4.63 9.27
C LYS A 14 4.58 -3.68 8.56
N ARG A 15 4.35 -3.39 7.28
CA ARG A 15 5.18 -2.51 6.45
C ARG A 15 4.77 -1.03 6.59
N LEU A 16 3.48 -0.78 6.75
CA LEU A 16 2.94 0.57 6.92
C LEU A 16 3.11 0.99 8.39
N GLN A 17 3.49 2.25 8.63
CA GLN A 17 3.49 2.82 9.98
C GLN A 17 2.05 3.21 10.33
N VAL A 18 1.24 2.21 10.65
CA VAL A 18 -0.20 2.37 10.91
C VAL A 18 -0.44 2.70 12.38
N ASN A 19 -1.16 3.78 12.66
CA ASN A 19 -1.70 4.03 13.99
C ASN A 19 -3.19 3.66 13.98
N SER A 20 -3.58 2.62 14.73
CA SER A 20 -4.98 2.18 14.84
C SER A 20 -5.60 2.60 16.16
N ARG A 21 -6.85 3.06 16.10
CA ARG A 21 -7.71 3.30 17.27
C ARG A 21 -9.04 2.59 17.03
N ILE A 22 -9.55 1.95 18.07
CA ILE A 22 -10.81 1.23 18.03
C ILE A 22 -11.79 2.03 18.86
N ASP A 23 -12.85 2.52 18.21
CA ASP A 23 -13.91 3.30 18.83
C ASP A 23 -15.23 2.53 18.66
N VAL A 24 -16.06 2.49 19.72
CA VAL A 24 -17.39 1.88 19.64
C VAL A 24 -18.37 2.99 19.32
N VAL A 25 -18.90 3.01 18.10
CA VAL A 25 -19.83 4.05 17.66
C VAL A 25 -21.24 3.71 18.13
N TRP A 26 -21.89 4.69 18.76
CA TRP A 26 -23.21 4.51 19.34
C TRP A 26 -24.30 4.81 18.29
N ASP A 27 -24.70 3.77 17.57
CA ASP A 27 -26.02 3.64 16.94
C ASP A 27 -26.71 2.42 17.58
N GLY A 28 -27.08 2.54 18.86
CA GLY A 28 -27.63 1.44 19.65
C GLY A 28 -26.61 0.38 20.14
N GLY A 29 -25.31 0.58 19.93
CA GLY A 29 -24.23 -0.23 20.55
C GLY A 29 -23.94 -1.57 19.87
N ASN A 30 -24.42 -1.77 18.64
CA ASN A 30 -24.22 -3.00 17.87
C ASN A 30 -23.12 -2.90 16.79
N VAL A 31 -22.43 -1.75 16.70
CA VAL A 31 -21.41 -1.49 15.68
C VAL A 31 -20.11 -1.08 16.35
N THR A 32 -19.00 -1.68 15.92
CA THR A 32 -17.65 -1.27 16.26
C THR A 32 -17.02 -0.58 15.06
N GLU A 33 -16.13 0.40 15.29
CA GLU A 33 -15.39 1.05 14.22
C GLU A 33 -13.90 1.06 14.57
N SER A 34 -13.06 0.57 13.65
CA SER A 34 -11.60 0.66 13.75
C SER A 34 -11.10 1.73 12.80
N ARG A 35 -10.62 2.85 13.35
CA ARG A 35 -10.02 3.93 12.56
C ARG A 35 -8.52 3.76 12.47
N VAL A 36 -8.01 3.75 11.24
CA VAL A 36 -6.58 3.73 10.93
C VAL A 36 -6.17 5.03 10.28
N VAL A 37 -5.11 5.65 10.79
CA VAL A 37 -4.48 6.83 10.19
C VAL A 37 -3.11 6.43 9.64
N LEU A 38 -2.88 6.73 8.35
CA LEU A 38 -1.63 6.44 7.65
C LEU A 38 -1.29 7.58 6.68
N THR A 39 0.00 7.81 6.47
CA THR A 39 0.53 8.73 5.46
C THR A 39 1.14 7.92 4.32
N PRO A 40 0.42 7.71 3.20
CA PRO A 40 0.85 6.78 2.16
C PRO A 40 1.99 7.35 1.31
N ARG A 41 2.90 6.50 0.86
CA ARG A 41 4.00 6.81 -0.06
C ARG A 41 3.78 6.13 -1.42
N PRO A 42 4.42 6.60 -2.51
CA PRO A 42 4.34 5.94 -3.81
C PRO A 42 4.64 4.44 -3.79
N GLY A 43 5.56 4.01 -2.92
CA GLY A 43 5.92 2.59 -2.73
C GLY A 43 4.87 1.75 -1.98
N ASP A 44 3.80 2.36 -1.49
CA ASP A 44 2.71 1.70 -0.77
C ASP A 44 1.53 1.36 -1.68
N HIS A 45 1.56 1.79 -2.95
CA HIS A 45 0.56 1.37 -3.93
C HIS A 45 0.54 -0.15 -4.08
N GLY A 46 -0.66 -0.75 -4.01
CA GLY A 46 -0.87 -2.20 -4.06
C GLY A 46 -0.56 -2.94 -2.75
N VAL A 47 -0.11 -2.25 -1.69
CA VAL A 47 0.08 -2.88 -0.38
C VAL A 47 -1.27 -3.24 0.24
N PRO A 48 -1.46 -4.46 0.76
CA PRO A 48 -2.71 -4.88 1.37
C PRO A 48 -2.84 -4.39 2.82
N LEU A 49 -3.92 -3.72 3.16
CA LEU A 49 -4.36 -3.45 4.52
C LEU A 49 -5.29 -4.57 4.98
N LEU A 50 -5.00 -5.20 6.12
CA LEU A 50 -5.80 -6.31 6.65
C LEU A 50 -6.52 -5.86 7.92
N CYS A 51 -7.84 -5.98 7.91
CA CYS A 51 -8.69 -5.74 9.07
C CYS A 51 -9.20 -7.08 9.59
N LYS A 52 -9.11 -7.29 10.90
CA LYS A 52 -9.62 -8.50 11.56
C LYS A 52 -10.62 -8.11 12.64
N ALA A 53 -11.76 -8.80 12.67
CA ALA A 53 -12.77 -8.68 13.71
C ALA A 53 -12.85 -10.01 14.47
N PHE A 54 -12.85 -9.95 15.79
CA PHE A 54 -13.09 -11.11 16.65
C PHE A 54 -14.12 -10.78 17.71
N SER A 55 -14.95 -11.77 18.05
CA SER A 55 -16.00 -11.64 19.06
C SER A 55 -15.73 -12.63 20.20
N PRO A 56 -15.48 -12.18 21.45
CA PRO A 56 -15.19 -13.08 22.57
C PRO A 56 -16.26 -14.18 22.82
N PRO A 57 -17.57 -13.91 22.65
CA PRO A 57 -18.61 -14.94 22.74
C PRO A 57 -18.53 -16.04 21.65
N LEU A 58 -17.82 -15.80 20.55
CA LEU A 58 -17.64 -16.75 19.44
C LEU A 58 -16.15 -17.07 19.26
N PRO A 59 -15.53 -17.79 20.20
CA PRO A 59 -14.12 -18.14 20.11
C PRO A 59 -13.87 -19.01 18.86
N GLY A 60 -12.84 -18.67 18.10
CA GLY A 60 -12.45 -19.39 16.88
C GLY A 60 -13.01 -18.83 15.58
N THR A 61 -13.99 -17.91 15.63
CA THR A 61 -14.44 -17.19 14.43
C THR A 61 -13.74 -15.84 14.33
N VAL A 62 -12.94 -15.67 13.28
CA VAL A 62 -12.25 -14.41 12.97
C VAL A 62 -12.68 -14.00 11.58
N LEU A 63 -13.38 -12.88 11.49
CA LEU A 63 -13.68 -12.25 10.21
C LEU A 63 -12.46 -11.43 9.79
N HIS A 64 -12.11 -11.51 8.52
CA HIS A 64 -11.01 -10.72 7.96
C HIS A 64 -11.44 -10.06 6.66
N HIS A 65 -10.98 -8.84 6.47
CA HIS A 65 -11.17 -8.08 5.24
C HIS A 65 -9.83 -7.51 4.79
N GLN A 66 -9.52 -7.64 3.49
CA GLN A 66 -8.29 -7.14 2.91
C GLN A 66 -8.60 -6.09 1.85
N LEU A 67 -7.96 -4.92 1.98
CA LEU A 67 -8.06 -3.80 1.06
C LEU A 67 -6.68 -3.49 0.46
N SER A 68 -6.55 -3.49 -0.86
CA SER A 68 -5.31 -3.04 -1.52
C SER A 68 -5.29 -1.53 -1.67
N LEU A 69 -4.20 -0.87 -1.23
CA LEU A 69 -4.10 0.59 -1.27
C LEU A 69 -3.91 1.12 -2.70
N ALA A 70 -4.87 1.90 -3.18
CA ALA A 70 -4.78 2.62 -4.44
C ALA A 70 -4.14 4.01 -4.26
N VAL A 71 -2.83 4.05 -4.03
CA VAL A 71 -2.09 5.32 -3.84
C VAL A 71 -1.81 5.97 -5.18
N HIS A 72 -2.26 7.22 -5.38
CA HIS A 72 -1.95 8.03 -6.56
C HIS A 72 -0.67 8.82 -6.36
N PHE A 73 0.19 8.85 -7.37
CA PHE A 73 1.47 9.55 -7.29
C PHE A 73 1.99 9.96 -8.68
N VAL A 74 2.77 11.04 -8.69
CA VAL A 74 3.39 11.57 -9.91
C VAL A 74 4.40 10.58 -10.51
N PRO A 75 4.64 10.62 -11.82
CA PRO A 75 5.58 9.70 -12.47
C PRO A 75 7.01 9.87 -11.94
N VAL A 76 7.62 8.78 -11.52
CA VAL A 76 9.03 8.73 -11.10
C VAL A 76 9.83 7.96 -12.15
N ALA A 77 10.73 8.66 -12.84
CA ALA A 77 11.60 8.09 -13.86
C ALA A 77 12.95 7.67 -13.26
N ARG A 78 13.48 6.53 -13.70
CA ARG A 78 14.84 6.08 -13.43
C ARG A 78 15.51 5.73 -14.75
N LEU A 79 16.67 6.33 -14.98
CA LEU A 79 17.53 6.04 -16.12
C LEU A 79 18.60 5.04 -15.69
N THR A 80 18.75 3.97 -16.45
CA THR A 80 19.83 2.98 -16.24
C THR A 80 20.56 2.82 -17.56
N ALA A 81 21.88 2.96 -17.53
CA ALA A 81 22.77 2.63 -18.64
C ALA A 81 23.19 1.16 -18.48
N ASP A 82 23.07 0.36 -19.54
CA ASP A 82 23.45 -1.05 -19.61
C ASP A 82 22.98 -1.93 -18.43
N GLY A 83 21.85 -2.61 -18.62
CA GLY A 83 21.28 -3.68 -17.78
C GLY A 83 21.79 -3.81 -16.33
N GLU A 84 21.17 -3.06 -15.39
CA GLU A 84 21.30 -3.18 -13.92
C GLU A 84 22.74 -3.23 -13.32
N GLU A 85 23.78 -3.05 -14.13
CA GLU A 85 25.16 -3.07 -13.69
C GLU A 85 25.58 -1.68 -13.20
N SER A 86 26.21 -1.63 -12.03
CA SER A 86 26.52 -0.37 -11.34
C SER A 86 27.71 0.39 -11.96
N GLN A 87 28.43 -0.22 -12.89
CA GLN A 87 29.59 0.34 -13.56
C GLN A 87 29.52 0.06 -15.06
N VAL A 88 29.07 1.04 -15.83
CA VAL A 88 29.12 0.97 -17.29
C VAL A 88 30.52 1.37 -17.75
N GLN A 89 31.31 0.40 -18.19
CA GLN A 89 32.58 0.66 -18.88
C GLN A 89 32.35 0.81 -20.38
N VAL A 90 32.35 2.05 -20.85
CA VAL A 90 32.19 2.38 -22.27
C VAL A 90 33.56 2.41 -22.93
N ARG A 91 33.71 1.70 -24.06
CA ARG A 91 34.89 1.79 -24.93
C ARG A 91 34.61 2.72 -26.10
N GLU A 92 35.65 3.39 -26.58
CA GLU A 92 35.57 4.21 -27.79
C GLU A 92 35.12 3.35 -28.99
N GLY A 93 34.11 3.82 -29.74
CA GLY A 93 33.45 3.06 -30.79
C GLY A 93 32.38 2.05 -30.31
N GLY A 94 32.13 1.94 -29.00
CA GLY A 94 31.06 1.13 -28.42
C GLY A 94 29.70 1.84 -28.39
N SER A 95 28.63 1.07 -28.15
CA SER A 95 27.26 1.58 -27.98
C SER A 95 26.77 1.30 -26.57
N VAL A 96 26.15 2.29 -25.93
CA VAL A 96 25.48 2.16 -24.62
C VAL A 96 23.97 2.23 -24.82
N THR A 97 23.25 1.35 -24.14
CA THR A 97 21.77 1.41 -24.14
C THR A 97 21.27 2.05 -22.85
N PHE A 98 20.63 3.21 -22.98
CA PHE A 98 19.92 3.85 -21.88
C PHE A 98 18.47 3.38 -21.83
N THR A 99 18.06 2.80 -20.70
CA THR A 99 16.68 2.38 -20.44
C THR A 99 16.02 3.33 -19.44
N CYS A 100 14.87 3.90 -19.83
CA CYS A 100 14.03 4.70 -18.94
C CYS A 100 12.86 3.86 -18.38
N ARG A 101 12.89 3.61 -17.06
CA ARG A 101 11.82 2.97 -16.31
C ARG A 101 11.02 4.03 -15.56
N VAL A 102 9.73 4.13 -15.85
CA VAL A 102 8.80 5.08 -15.21
C VAL A 102 7.81 4.31 -14.36
N LYS A 103 7.66 4.68 -13.09
CA LYS A 103 6.58 4.19 -12.21
C LYS A 103 5.61 5.34 -11.95
N ALA A 104 4.32 5.12 -12.17
CA ALA A 104 3.26 6.11 -11.98
C ALA A 104 1.94 5.41 -11.65
N ASN A 105 1.06 6.08 -10.89
CA ASN A 105 -0.34 5.70 -10.77
C ASN A 105 -1.24 6.97 -10.79
N PRO A 106 -2.10 7.16 -11.82
CA PRO A 106 -2.35 6.26 -12.94
C PRO A 106 -1.16 6.14 -13.90
N THR A 107 -1.22 5.18 -14.84
CA THR A 107 -0.12 4.94 -15.78
C THR A 107 0.21 6.20 -16.59
N ALA A 108 1.50 6.52 -16.67
CA ALA A 108 1.99 7.68 -17.41
C ALA A 108 2.49 7.27 -18.79
N TYR A 109 2.23 8.10 -19.80
CA TYR A 109 2.78 7.90 -21.13
C TYR A 109 4.25 8.32 -21.18
N LYS A 110 5.10 7.55 -21.86
CA LYS A 110 6.51 7.91 -22.10
C LYS A 110 6.57 8.82 -23.34
N ARG A 111 7.21 9.98 -23.25
CA ARG A 111 7.64 10.75 -24.44
C ARG A 111 9.16 10.73 -24.49
N HIS A 112 9.70 10.24 -25.60
CA HIS A 112 11.11 10.40 -25.91
C HIS A 112 11.25 11.72 -26.66
N LEU A 113 11.86 12.73 -26.00
CA LEU A 113 12.22 13.98 -26.67
C LEU A 113 13.63 13.79 -27.22
N VAL A 114 13.71 13.62 -28.54
CA VAL A 114 14.98 13.71 -29.26
C VAL A 114 15.21 15.20 -29.51
N PRO A 115 16.32 15.79 -29.04
CA PRO A 115 16.71 17.14 -29.41
C PRO A 115 17.14 17.22 -30.89
#